data_AF-A0A7X7ABH4-F1
#
_entry.id   AF-A0A7X7ABH4-F1
#
_cell.length_a   1.000
_cell.length_b   1.000
_cell.length_c   1.000
_cell.angle_alpha   90.00
_cell.angle_beta   90.00
_cell.angle_gamma   90.00
#
_symmetry.space_group_name_H-M   'P 1'
#
loop_
_entity.id
_entity.type
_entity.pdbx_description
1 polymer ?
#
loop_
_entity_poly.entity_id
_entity_poly.type
_entity_poly.pdbx_seq_one_letter_code
_entity_poly.pdbx_strand_id
1 'polypeptide(L)'
;MIYIELFFTFFKIGLFSIGGGLATLPFLQDLAEHNDWITGSELIDMIAISESTPGPIGINTATFVGYKAAGVFGGITTTLGIVTPSIIIIILIAHY
;
A
#
# COMPACT_ATOMS: atom_id res chain seq x y z
N MET A 1 8.38 -3.11 16.35
CA MET A 1 8.92 -3.58 15.06
C MET A 1 7.92 -3.50 13.92
N ILE A 2 6.62 -3.44 14.19
CA ILE A 2 5.54 -3.33 13.20
C ILE A 2 5.72 -2.22 12.14
N TYR A 3 6.21 -1.02 12.50
CA TYR A 3 6.43 0.05 11.51
C TYR A 3 7.48 -0.28 10.45
N ILE A 4 8.55 -0.97 10.83
CA ILE A 4 9.60 -1.40 9.90
C ILE A 4 9.04 -2.43 8.93
N GLU A 5 8.27 -3.38 9.46
CA GLU A 5 7.60 -4.42 8.68
C GLU A 5 6.59 -3.82 7.69
N LEU A 6 5.71 -2.94 8.16
CA LEU A 6 4.78 -2.17 7.33
C LEU A 6 5.53 -1.43 6.22
N PHE A 7 6.58 -0.69 6.55
CA PHE A 7 7.35 0.06 5.56
C PHE A 7 7.93 -0.86 4.48
N PHE A 8 8.62 -1.93 4.86
CA PHE A 8 9.28 -2.82 3.90
C PHE A 8 8.30 -3.65 3.07
N THR A 9 7.17 -4.07 3.65
CA THR A 9 6.12 -4.77 2.91
C THR A 9 5.54 -3.86 1.83
N PHE A 10 5.15 -2.63 2.19
CA PHE A 10 4.58 -1.69 1.24
C PHE A 10 5.61 -1.13 0.25
N PHE A 11 6.88 -1.04 0.63
CA PHE A 11 7.98 -0.73 -0.28
C PHE A 11 8.14 -1.79 -1.38
N LYS A 12 8.07 -3.08 -1.04
CA LYS A 12 8.07 -4.15 -2.04
C LYS A 12 6.84 -4.07 -2.95
N ILE A 13 5.65 -3.87 -2.38
CA ILE A 13 4.42 -3.71 -3.16
C ILE A 13 4.54 -2.54 -4.15
N GLY A 14 5.05 -1.39 -3.72
CA GLY A 14 5.28 -0.24 -4.58
C GLY A 14 6.27 -0.50 -5.71
N LEU A 15 7.31 -1.31 -5.46
CA LEU A 15 8.30 -1.72 -6.46
C LEU A 15 7.72 -2.60 -7.58
N PHE A 16 6.78 -3.49 -7.23
CA PHE A 16 6.24 -4.48 -8.16
C PHE A 16 4.82 -4.17 -8.66
N SER A 17 4.21 -3.08 -8.20
CA SER A 17 2.89 -2.61 -8.65
C SER A 17 2.95 -1.85 -10.00
N ILE A 18 3.58 -2.47 -11.00
CA ILE A 18 3.69 -1.92 -12.35
C ILE A 18 2.41 -2.26 -13.12
N GLY A 19 1.59 -1.26 -13.43
CA GLY A 19 0.28 -1.46 -14.07
C GLY A 19 -0.88 -0.70 -13.43
N GLY A 20 -0.62 0.16 -12.43
CA GLY A 20 -1.63 1.00 -11.78
C GLY A 20 -2.21 0.38 -10.52
N GLY A 21 -3.32 0.95 -10.01
CA GLY A 21 -3.92 0.54 -8.73
C GLY A 21 -4.31 -0.94 -8.66
N LEU A 22 -4.83 -1.50 -9.75
CA LEU A 22 -5.24 -2.92 -9.80
C LEU A 22 -4.05 -3.89 -9.73
N ALA A 23 -2.84 -3.47 -10.09
CA ALA A 23 -1.63 -4.29 -9.95
C ALA A 23 -1.25 -4.51 -8.48
N THR A 24 -1.73 -3.66 -7.55
CA THR A 24 -1.52 -3.86 -6.11
C THR A 24 -2.44 -4.92 -5.50
N LEU A 25 -3.59 -5.22 -6.12
CA LEU A 25 -4.62 -6.06 -5.51
C LEU A 25 -4.13 -7.46 -5.09
N PRO A 26 -3.39 -8.21 -5.94
CA PRO A 26 -2.93 -9.54 -5.57
C PRO A 26 -2.05 -9.53 -4.32
N PHE A 27 -1.20 -8.50 -4.16
CA PHE A 27 -0.37 -8.34 -2.98
C PHE A 27 -1.20 -8.01 -1.74
N LEU A 28 -2.27 -7.22 -1.89
CA LEU A 28 -3.16 -6.84 -0.79
C LEU A 28 -4.06 -8.01 -0.36
N GLN A 29 -4.50 -8.85 -1.30
CA GLN A 29 -5.24 -10.08 -1.02
C GLN A 29 -4.38 -11.07 -0.24
N ASP A 30 -3.15 -11.30 -0.69
CA ASP A 30 -2.16 -12.13 0.02
C ASP A 30 -1.93 -11.61 1.45
N LEU A 31 -1.90 -10.28 1.60
CA LEU A 31 -1.80 -9.61 2.89
C LEU A 31 -2.99 -9.89 3.81
N ALA A 32 -4.21 -9.85 3.27
CA ALA A 32 -5.44 -10.11 4.02
C ALA A 32 -5.61 -11.59 4.41
N GLU A 33 -4.95 -12.50 3.67
CA GLU A 33 -4.96 -13.94 3.97
C GLU A 33 -3.88 -14.33 4.99
N HIS A 34 -2.71 -13.69 4.94
CA HIS A 34 -1.54 -14.10 5.73
C HIS A 34 -1.16 -13.16 6.87
N ASN A 35 -1.71 -11.94 6.94
CA ASN A 35 -1.43 -10.99 8.02
C ASN A 35 -2.71 -10.60 8.75
N ASP A 36 -2.62 -10.42 10.06
CA ASP A 36 -3.75 -9.99 10.92
C ASP A 36 -4.03 -8.47 10.83
N TRP A 37 -3.61 -7.79 9.76
CA TRP A 37 -3.75 -6.33 9.62
C TRP A 37 -5.10 -5.90 9.04
N ILE A 38 -5.65 -6.67 8.11
CA ILE A 38 -6.96 -6.46 7.50
C ILE A 38 -7.61 -7.81 7.18
N THR A 39 -8.95 -7.85 7.12
CA THR A 39 -9.66 -9.03 6.59
C THR A 39 -9.94 -8.91 5.09
N GLY A 40 -10.23 -10.03 4.44
CA GLY A 40 -10.66 -10.03 3.03
C GLY A 40 -11.94 -9.22 2.78
N SER A 41 -12.87 -9.16 3.75
CA SER A 41 -14.06 -8.31 3.62
C SER A 41 -13.72 -6.82 3.72
N GLU A 42 -12.86 -6.44 4.67
CA GLU A 42 -12.39 -5.05 4.80
C GLU A 42 -11.61 -4.60 3.56
N LEU A 43 -10.87 -5.51 2.93
CA LEU A 43 -10.20 -5.23 1.65
C LEU A 43 -11.20 -4.89 0.55
N ILE A 44 -12.26 -5.69 0.40
CA ILE A 44 -13.30 -5.46 -0.63
C ILE A 44 -14.02 -4.13 -0.38
N ASP A 45 -14.39 -3.85 0.87
CA ASP A 45 -15.03 -2.58 1.24
C ASP A 45 -14.10 -1.39 0.93
N MET A 46 -12.81 -1.51 1.23
CA MET A 46 -11.84 -0.46 0.96
C MET A 46 -11.57 -0.28 -0.54
N ILE A 47 -11.62 -1.34 -1.34
CA ILE A 47 -11.56 -1.23 -2.80
C ILE A 47 -12.75 -0.43 -3.33
N ALA A 48 -13.98 -0.73 -2.86
CA ALA A 48 -15.17 0.02 -3.26
C ALA A 48 -15.09 1.51 -2.85
N ILE A 49 -14.58 1.80 -1.65
CA ILE A 49 -14.33 3.18 -1.20
C ILE A 49 -13.24 3.84 -2.07
N SER A 50 -12.17 3.12 -2.38
CA SER A 50 -11.05 3.64 -3.17
C SER A 50 -11.40 3.89 -4.64
N GLU A 51 -12.33 3.14 -5.21
CA GLU A 51 -12.83 3.37 -6.58
C GLU A 51 -13.91 4.46 -6.64
N SER A 52 -14.69 4.63 -5.57
CA SER A 52 -15.68 5.70 -5.48
C SER A 52 -15.06 7.07 -5.13
N THR A 53 -13.89 7.06 -4.47
CA THR A 53 -13.13 8.29 -4.18
C THR A 53 -12.09 8.56 -5.26
N PRO A 54 -11.84 9.84 -5.61
CA PRO A 54 -10.76 10.17 -6.54
C PRO A 54 -9.41 9.85 -5.89
N GLY A 55 -8.64 8.96 -6.51
CA GLY A 55 -7.28 8.67 -6.07
C GLY A 55 -6.74 7.31 -6.56
N PRO A 56 -5.44 7.06 -6.36
CA PRO A 56 -4.83 5.78 -6.67
C PRO A 56 -5.22 4.73 -5.64
N ILE A 57 -5.96 3.70 -6.09
CA ILE A 57 -6.46 2.59 -5.25
C ILE A 57 -5.36 2.00 -4.36
N GLY A 58 -4.18 1.75 -4.91
CA GLY A 58 -3.06 1.17 -4.16
C GLY A 58 -2.61 2.01 -2.98
N ILE A 59 -2.58 3.34 -3.10
CA ILE A 59 -2.17 4.24 -2.01
C ILE A 59 -3.28 4.34 -0.96
N ASN A 60 -4.54 4.48 -1.41
CA ASN A 60 -5.69 4.56 -0.51
C ASN A 60 -5.78 3.30 0.36
N THR A 61 -5.70 2.12 -0.25
CA THR A 61 -5.74 0.85 0.47
C THR A 61 -4.50 0.66 1.36
N ALA A 62 -3.29 1.02 0.89
CA ALA A 62 -2.09 0.97 1.73
C ALA A 62 -2.22 1.84 3.00
N THR A 63 -2.75 3.04 2.85
CA THR A 63 -2.98 3.98 3.96
C THR A 63 -3.98 3.41 4.95
N PHE A 64 -5.06 2.79 4.46
CA PHE A 64 -6.06 2.13 5.29
C PHE A 64 -5.50 0.92 6.06
N VAL A 65 -4.75 0.05 5.38
CA VAL A 65 -4.08 -1.10 6.01
C VAL A 65 -3.14 -0.64 7.12
N GLY A 66 -2.30 0.36 6.85
CA GLY A 66 -1.40 0.92 7.85
C GLY A 66 -2.16 1.52 9.03
N TYR A 67 -3.25 2.23 8.75
CA TYR A 67 -4.10 2.81 9.80
C TYR A 67 -4.72 1.73 10.70
N LYS A 68 -5.21 0.64 10.12
CA LYS A 68 -5.76 -0.50 10.86
C LYS A 68 -4.69 -1.22 11.68
N ALA A 69 -3.50 -1.40 11.12
CA ALA A 69 -2.42 -2.13 11.78
C ALA A 69 -1.77 -1.37 12.95
N ALA A 70 -1.54 -0.05 12.82
CA ALA A 70 -0.79 0.71 13.82
C ALA A 70 -1.24 2.18 13.97
N GLY A 71 -2.51 2.47 13.68
CA GLY A 71 -3.10 3.80 13.79
C GLY A 71 -2.53 4.81 12.79
N VAL A 72 -2.67 6.11 13.09
CA VAL A 72 -2.23 7.20 12.19
C VAL A 72 -0.79 7.04 11.71
N PHE A 73 0.13 6.69 12.61
CA PHE A 73 1.54 6.47 12.26
C PHE A 73 1.74 5.26 11.35
N GLY A 74 0.95 4.20 11.52
CA GLY A 74 0.95 3.06 10.61
C GLY A 74 0.52 3.48 9.20
N GLY A 75 -0.55 4.27 9.10
CA GLY A 75 -1.03 4.81 7.83
C GLY A 75 0.04 5.65 7.11
N ILE A 76 0.66 6.59 7.82
CA ILE A 76 1.77 7.40 7.28
C ILE A 76 2.93 6.49 6.80
N THR A 77 3.27 5.48 7.59
CA THR A 77 4.39 4.58 7.30
C THR A 77 4.16 3.76 6.03
N THR A 78 2.97 3.20 5.85
CA THR A 78 2.62 2.41 4.65
C THR A 78 2.48 3.28 3.41
N THR A 79 1.91 4.48 3.54
CA THR A 79 1.85 5.46 2.44
C THR A 79 3.24 5.87 1.98
N LEU A 80 4.15 6.16 2.91
CA LEU A 80 5.54 6.44 2.55
C LEU A 80 6.21 5.21 1.95
N GLY A 81 6.01 4.03 2.54
CA GLY A 81 6.54 2.76 2.03
C GLY A 81 6.20 2.54 0.56
N ILE A 82 4.91 2.64 0.18
CA ILE A 82 4.47 2.35 -1.19
C ILE A 82 4.91 3.41 -2.23
N VAL A 83 5.08 4.67 -1.84
CA VAL A 83 5.46 5.76 -2.76
C VAL A 83 6.98 5.91 -2.92
N THR A 84 7.75 5.61 -1.86
CA THR A 84 9.21 5.71 -1.86
C THR A 84 9.91 5.01 -3.04
N PRO A 85 9.61 3.75 -3.42
CA PRO A 85 10.31 3.09 -4.52
C PRO A 85 10.15 3.84 -5.85
N SER A 86 8.95 4.34 -6.15
CA SER A 86 8.69 5.13 -7.35
C SER A 86 9.48 6.43 -7.36
N ILE A 87 9.55 7.14 -6.22
CA ILE A 87 10.36 8.36 -6.09
C ILE A 87 11.84 8.06 -6.36
N ILE A 88 12.38 7.00 -5.75
CA ILE A 88 13.79 6.61 -5.94
C ILE A 88 14.06 6.33 -7.42
N ILE A 89 13.22 5.53 -8.07
CA ILE A 89 13.38 5.17 -9.50
C ILE A 89 13.28 6.42 -10.38
N ILE A 90 12.31 7.31 -10.15
CA ILE A 90 12.14 8.55 -10.91
C ILE A 90 13.37 9.44 -10.78
N ILE A 91 13.87 9.65 -9.55
CA ILE A 91 15.06 10.50 -9.32
C ILE A 91 16.29 9.89 -9.98
N LEU A 92 16.48 8.57 -9.87
CA LEU A 92 17.59 7.87 -10.50
C LEU A 92 17.54 8.02 -12.03
N ILE A 93 16.37 7.86 -12.65
CA ILE A 93 16.22 8.01 -14.09
C ILE A 93 16.39 9.47 -14.52
N ALA A 94 15.76 10.41 -13.83
CA ALA A 94 15.79 11.85 -14.18
C ALA A 94 17.16 12.51 -14.00
N HIS A 95 18.07 11.88 -13.24
CA HIS A 95 19.45 12.33 -13.12
C HIS A 95 20.28 12.09 -14.39
N TYR A 96 19.87 11.14 -15.24
CA TYR A 96 20.50 10.81 -16.51
C TYR A 96 19.70 11.34 -17.70
#